data_AF-A0A177WBE4-F1
#
_entry.id   AF-A0A177WBE4-F1
#
_cell.length_a   1.000
_cell.length_b   1.000
_cell.length_c   1.000
_cell.angle_alpha   90.00
_cell.angle_beta   90.00
_cell.angle_gamma   90.00
#
_symmetry.space_group_name_H-M   'P 1'
#
loop_
_entity.id
_entity.type
_entity.pdbx_description
1 polymer ?
#
loop_
_entity_poly.entity_id
_entity_poly.type
_entity_poly.pdbx_seq_one_letter_code
_entity_poly.pdbx_strand_id
1 'polypeptide(L)'
;MSLTLSNTNLIQVRHATKKSGGSTSNTRTSNPKYLGFKRFHGSKVIPGNIILRQRGTRWHPCNGVGIGRDHTIFALVEGRVVVHYDLATQRRYISVNDGTLETFPSKVEMKRRLTDTIDISHYMTLTNKERYDYVMQMIQTLTETDQIKRKAETDQRLTETGRRKFILHDLTLI
;
A
#
# COMPACT_ATOMS: atom_id res chain seq x y z
N MET A 1 -4.33 -92.61 -35.24
CA MET A 1 -3.31 -92.02 -36.13
C MET A 1 -3.25 -90.53 -35.84
N SER A 2 -2.08 -90.05 -35.47
CA SER A 2 -1.76 -88.62 -35.35
C SER A 2 -1.90 -87.93 -36.71
N LEU A 3 -2.12 -86.61 -36.72
CA LEU A 3 -1.11 -85.66 -37.19
C LEU A 3 -1.49 -84.22 -36.79
N THR A 4 -0.46 -83.51 -36.38
CA THR A 4 -0.32 -82.14 -35.88
C THR A 4 -0.42 -81.07 -36.97
N LEU A 5 -0.72 -79.82 -36.61
CA LEU A 5 -0.15 -78.57 -37.17
C LEU A 5 -0.63 -77.38 -36.29
N SER A 6 0.20 -76.92 -35.36
CA SER A 6 1.14 -75.77 -35.48
C SER A 6 0.48 -74.41 -35.17
N ASN A 7 0.78 -73.98 -33.95
CA ASN A 7 0.59 -72.71 -33.29
C ASN A 7 0.81 -71.48 -34.21
N THR A 8 -0.21 -70.65 -34.38
CA THR A 8 -0.03 -69.22 -34.65
C THR A 8 -0.90 -68.44 -33.69
N ASN A 9 -0.46 -68.38 -32.43
CA ASN A 9 -0.80 -67.28 -31.54
C ASN A 9 -0.31 -65.97 -32.18
N LEU A 10 -1.10 -65.44 -33.12
CA LEU A 10 -1.10 -64.03 -33.47
C LEU A 10 -1.56 -63.28 -32.22
N ILE A 11 -0.59 -63.01 -31.33
CA ILE A 11 -0.76 -62.05 -30.25
C ILE A 11 -0.98 -60.71 -30.95
N GLN A 12 -2.24 -60.40 -31.24
CA GLN A 12 -2.63 -59.09 -31.72
C GLN A 12 -2.47 -58.12 -30.53
N VAL A 13 -1.27 -57.57 -30.38
CA VAL A 13 -1.05 -56.42 -29.50
C VAL A 13 -1.79 -55.25 -30.12
N ARG A 14 -3.05 -55.05 -29.73
CA ARG A 14 -3.73 -53.79 -29.99
C ARG A 14 -3.11 -52.75 -29.07
N HIS A 15 -2.12 -52.02 -29.59
CA HIS A 15 -1.73 -50.76 -28.97
C HIS A 15 -2.98 -49.88 -28.89
N ALA A 16 -3.24 -49.32 -27.71
CA ALA A 16 -4.31 -48.33 -27.55
C ALA A 16 -4.11 -47.23 -28.61
N THR A 17 -5.09 -47.08 -29.52
CA THR A 17 -5.15 -45.89 -30.36
C THR A 17 -5.27 -44.70 -29.41
N LYS A 18 -4.42 -43.69 -29.61
CA LYS A 18 -4.27 -42.57 -28.67
C LYS A 18 -5.66 -42.11 -28.23
N LYS A 19 -5.94 -42.12 -26.92
CA LYS A 19 -7.04 -41.31 -26.36
C LYS A 19 -6.80 -39.94 -26.95
N SER A 20 -7.73 -39.47 -27.77
CA SER A 20 -7.75 -38.13 -28.31
C SER A 20 -7.28 -37.19 -27.18
N GLY A 21 -6.06 -36.67 -27.33
CA GLY A 21 -5.55 -35.64 -26.44
C GLY A 21 -6.36 -34.41 -26.77
N GLY A 22 -7.57 -34.32 -26.23
CA GLY A 22 -8.35 -33.10 -26.30
C GLY A 22 -7.47 -32.00 -25.72
N SER A 23 -7.17 -30.98 -26.51
CA SER A 23 -6.60 -29.75 -25.97
C SER A 23 -7.66 -29.16 -25.05
N THR A 24 -7.56 -29.48 -23.76
CA THR A 24 -8.35 -28.80 -22.73
C THR A 24 -7.81 -27.39 -22.66
N SER A 25 -8.36 -26.51 -23.50
CA SER A 25 -7.99 -25.11 -23.50
C SER A 25 -8.54 -24.48 -22.22
N ASN A 26 -7.68 -23.86 -21.44
CA ASN A 26 -8.08 -23.10 -20.27
C ASN A 26 -8.70 -21.77 -20.71
N THR A 27 -9.93 -21.80 -21.21
CA THR A 27 -10.62 -20.64 -21.83
C THR A 27 -11.37 -19.77 -20.82
N ARG A 28 -11.34 -20.08 -19.51
CA ARG A 28 -12.09 -19.30 -18.50
C ARG A 28 -11.25 -18.16 -17.95
N THR A 29 -11.59 -16.93 -18.34
CA THR A 29 -11.06 -15.71 -17.73
C THR A 29 -12.19 -14.90 -17.09
N SER A 30 -11.88 -14.10 -16.07
CA SER A 30 -12.85 -13.21 -15.43
C SER A 30 -12.78 -11.81 -16.03
N ASN A 31 -13.92 -11.13 -16.11
CA ASN A 31 -13.97 -9.72 -16.53
C ASN A 31 -13.05 -8.83 -15.66
N PRO A 32 -12.47 -7.77 -16.25
CA PRO A 32 -11.66 -6.81 -15.52
C PRO A 32 -12.48 -6.16 -14.40
N LYS A 33 -11.83 -5.93 -13.25
CA LYS A 33 -12.48 -5.41 -12.03
C LYS A 33 -12.36 -3.90 -11.85
N TYR A 34 -11.80 -3.19 -12.85
CA TYR A 34 -11.63 -1.73 -12.89
C TYR A 34 -11.09 -1.11 -11.59
N LEU A 35 -10.13 -1.80 -10.96
CA LEU A 35 -9.40 -1.33 -9.78
C LEU A 35 -8.44 -0.19 -10.17
N GLY A 36 -7.81 0.43 -9.18
CA GLY A 36 -6.84 1.50 -9.37
C GLY A 36 -7.38 2.89 -9.00
N PHE A 37 -6.53 3.90 -9.23
CA PHE A 37 -6.82 5.29 -8.89
C PHE A 37 -7.97 5.81 -9.75
N LYS A 38 -8.82 6.62 -9.11
CA LYS A 38 -9.90 7.39 -9.72
C LYS A 38 -9.64 8.89 -9.66
N ARG A 39 -8.81 9.32 -8.69
CA ARG A 39 -8.29 10.69 -8.56
C ARG A 39 -6.80 10.61 -8.23
N PHE A 40 -5.98 11.26 -9.03
CA PHE A 40 -4.52 11.23 -8.87
C PHE A 40 -4.04 12.34 -7.93
N HIS A 41 -2.76 12.32 -7.60
CA HIS A 41 -2.09 13.41 -6.86
C HIS A 41 -2.40 14.78 -7.48
N GLY A 42 -2.70 15.79 -6.64
CA GLY A 42 -3.03 17.15 -7.05
C GLY A 42 -4.48 17.36 -7.52
N SER A 43 -5.25 16.28 -7.73
CA SER A 43 -6.64 16.37 -8.18
C SER A 43 -7.54 16.97 -7.10
N LYS A 44 -8.46 17.86 -7.50
CA LYS A 44 -9.50 18.40 -6.61
C LYS A 44 -10.54 17.31 -6.31
N VAL A 45 -10.93 17.17 -5.05
CA VAL A 45 -11.94 16.22 -4.58
C VAL A 45 -12.89 16.88 -3.60
N ILE A 46 -14.14 16.42 -3.60
CA ILE A 46 -15.17 16.74 -2.61
C ILE A 46 -15.40 15.52 -1.70
N PRO A 47 -16.00 15.70 -0.51
CA PRO A 47 -16.35 14.59 0.36
C PRO A 47 -17.19 13.52 -0.37
N GLY A 48 -16.90 12.24 -0.10
CA GLY A 48 -17.55 11.09 -0.74
C GLY A 48 -16.92 10.64 -2.06
N ASN A 49 -16.05 11.44 -2.67
CA ASN A 49 -15.35 11.01 -3.89
C ASN A 49 -14.44 9.81 -3.63
N ILE A 50 -14.52 8.80 -4.49
CA ILE A 50 -13.60 7.66 -4.49
C ILE A 50 -12.26 8.12 -5.06
N ILE A 51 -11.18 7.90 -4.30
CA ILE A 51 -9.80 8.22 -4.71
C ILE A 51 -9.14 6.98 -5.32
N LEU A 52 -9.30 5.82 -4.68
CA LEU A 52 -8.65 4.57 -5.08
C LEU A 52 -9.53 3.37 -4.75
N ARG A 53 -9.73 2.48 -5.73
CA ARG A 53 -10.27 1.13 -5.51
C ARG A 53 -9.11 0.13 -5.52
N GLN A 54 -8.95 -0.66 -4.46
CA GLN A 54 -7.84 -1.60 -4.34
C GLN A 54 -8.29 -2.95 -3.79
N ARG A 55 -7.40 -3.94 -3.86
CA ARG A 55 -7.52 -5.20 -3.12
C ARG A 55 -6.48 -5.18 -2.01
N GLY A 56 -6.92 -5.45 -0.78
CA GLY A 56 -6.12 -5.21 0.41
C GLY A 56 -5.69 -3.74 0.54
N THR A 57 -4.79 -3.47 1.48
CA THR A 57 -4.27 -2.12 1.77
C THR A 57 -2.88 -1.95 1.16
N ARG A 58 -2.81 -1.72 -0.16
CA ARG A 58 -1.55 -1.33 -0.84
C ARG A 58 -1.21 0.14 -0.63
N TRP A 59 -2.25 0.93 -0.40
CA TRP A 59 -2.23 2.32 0.00
C TRP A 59 -3.02 2.45 1.31
N HIS A 60 -2.53 3.28 2.22
CA HIS A 60 -3.10 3.48 3.54
C HIS A 60 -3.79 4.84 3.63
N PRO A 61 -4.95 4.94 4.31
CA PRO A 61 -5.60 6.20 4.56
C PRO A 61 -4.79 7.06 5.53
N CYS A 62 -4.88 8.37 5.38
CA CYS A 62 -4.27 9.37 6.25
C CYS A 62 -5.26 10.55 6.41
N ASN A 63 -4.80 11.73 6.78
CA ASN A 63 -5.64 12.91 7.04
C ASN A 63 -6.63 13.21 5.90
N GLY A 64 -7.89 13.49 6.25
CA GLY A 64 -8.94 13.88 5.30
C GLY A 64 -9.49 12.73 4.44
N VAL A 65 -9.16 11.47 4.76
CA VAL A 65 -9.46 10.30 3.95
C VAL A 65 -9.98 9.14 4.82
N GLY A 66 -11.01 8.44 4.32
CA GLY A 66 -11.57 7.24 4.94
C GLY A 66 -11.28 5.97 4.15
N ILE A 67 -11.43 4.81 4.81
CA ILE A 67 -11.33 3.48 4.20
C ILE A 67 -12.65 2.72 4.33
N GLY A 68 -13.14 2.17 3.22
CA GLY A 68 -14.34 1.35 3.17
C GLY A 68 -14.08 -0.11 3.49
N ARG A 69 -15.16 -0.90 3.62
CA ARG A 69 -15.09 -2.36 3.90
C ARG A 69 -14.25 -3.15 2.90
N ASP A 70 -14.26 -2.75 1.63
CA ASP A 70 -13.47 -3.39 0.56
C ASP A 70 -12.08 -2.76 0.38
N HIS A 71 -11.60 -1.99 1.36
CA HIS A 71 -10.37 -1.19 1.33
C HIS A 71 -10.35 -0.07 0.27
N THR A 72 -11.51 0.29 -0.29
CA THR A 72 -11.65 1.48 -1.12
C THR A 72 -11.37 2.72 -0.29
N ILE A 73 -10.61 3.65 -0.86
CA ILE A 73 -10.22 4.90 -0.22
C ILE A 73 -11.06 6.03 -0.80
N PHE A 74 -11.67 6.84 0.08
CA PHE A 74 -12.56 7.95 -0.28
C PHE A 74 -12.25 9.22 0.52
N ALA A 75 -12.58 10.38 -0.05
CA ALA A 75 -12.36 11.68 0.58
C ALA A 75 -13.41 11.98 1.66
N LEU A 76 -12.96 12.51 2.81
CA LEU A 76 -13.84 13.00 3.89
C LEU A 76 -14.02 14.52 3.86
N VAL A 77 -13.04 15.23 3.30
CA VAL A 77 -13.01 16.69 3.22
C VAL A 77 -12.84 17.14 1.78
N GLU A 78 -13.21 18.38 1.47
CA GLU A 78 -12.87 19.00 0.19
C GLU A 78 -11.39 19.38 0.20
N GLY A 79 -10.70 19.19 -0.93
CA GLY A 79 -9.29 19.55 -1.03
C GLY A 79 -8.60 18.94 -2.24
N ARG A 80 -7.28 18.84 -2.16
CA ARG A 80 -6.43 18.18 -3.17
C ARG A 80 -5.87 16.88 -2.64
N VAL A 81 -5.88 15.84 -3.47
CA VAL A 81 -5.30 14.54 -3.12
C VAL A 81 -3.78 14.66 -3.04
N VAL A 82 -3.22 14.32 -1.88
CA VAL A 82 -1.78 14.26 -1.65
C VAL A 82 -1.40 12.81 -1.37
N VAL A 83 -0.31 12.38 -2.00
CA VAL A 83 0.19 11.02 -1.93
C VAL A 83 1.63 11.10 -1.46
N HIS A 84 1.97 10.40 -0.39
CA HIS A 84 3.32 10.42 0.16
C HIS A 84 3.81 9.01 0.48
N TYR A 85 5.13 8.85 0.43
CA TYR A 85 5.83 7.63 0.78
C TYR A 85 6.58 7.87 2.08
N ASP A 86 6.28 7.05 3.07
CA ASP A 86 6.97 7.09 4.35
C ASP A 86 8.23 6.22 4.26
N LEU A 87 9.40 6.82 4.53
CA LEU A 87 10.68 6.12 4.52
C LEU A 87 10.82 5.18 5.72
N ALA A 88 10.22 5.52 6.87
CA ALA A 88 10.33 4.74 8.10
C ALA A 88 9.53 3.44 7.99
N THR A 89 8.25 3.55 7.62
CA THR A 89 7.37 2.37 7.50
C THR A 89 7.41 1.71 6.13
N GLN A 90 8.05 2.35 5.13
CA GLN A 90 8.04 1.95 3.72
C GLN A 90 6.63 1.83 3.11
N ARG A 91 5.63 2.45 3.75
CA ARG A 91 4.23 2.43 3.33
C ARG A 91 3.89 3.66 2.52
N ARG A 92 2.84 3.52 1.71
CA ARG A 92 2.30 4.60 0.90
C ARG A 92 0.98 5.07 1.48
N TYR A 93 0.86 6.36 1.67
CA TYR A 93 -0.31 6.98 2.28
C TYR A 93 -1.00 7.92 1.30
N ILE A 94 -2.31 8.01 1.45
CA ILE A 94 -3.17 8.92 0.71
C ILE A 94 -3.86 9.84 1.74
N SER A 95 -3.73 11.13 1.50
CA SER A 95 -4.35 12.20 2.29
C SER A 95 -5.06 13.18 1.37
N VAL A 96 -5.97 13.97 1.90
CA VAL A 96 -6.55 15.13 1.22
C VAL A 96 -6.17 16.37 1.99
N ASN A 97 -5.51 17.31 1.31
CA ASN A 97 -5.16 18.61 1.88
C ASN A 97 -6.24 19.63 1.49
N ASP A 98 -6.90 20.22 2.49
CA ASP A 98 -7.89 21.29 2.37
C ASP A 98 -7.25 22.69 2.21
N GLY A 99 -5.91 22.76 2.17
CA GLY A 99 -5.12 23.98 2.08
C GLY A 99 -4.68 24.52 3.43
N THR A 100 -4.96 23.80 4.52
CA THR A 100 -4.80 24.34 5.86
C THR A 100 -3.74 23.65 6.72
N LEU A 101 -3.33 22.44 6.32
CA LEU A 101 -2.24 21.72 6.97
C LEU A 101 -1.01 21.74 6.06
N GLU A 102 0.16 21.75 6.68
CA GLU A 102 1.42 21.57 5.98
C GLU A 102 1.41 20.24 5.21
N THR A 103 1.87 20.28 3.95
CA THR A 103 1.96 19.09 3.13
C THR A 103 3.06 18.16 3.62
N PHE A 104 2.90 16.86 3.41
CA PHE A 104 3.96 15.90 3.63
C PHE A 104 5.20 16.23 2.78
N PRO A 105 6.41 16.12 3.35
CA PRO A 105 7.64 16.40 2.62
C PRO A 105 7.77 15.45 1.43
N SER A 106 8.27 15.98 0.32
CA SER A 106 8.51 15.16 -0.86
C SER A 106 9.63 14.15 -0.59
N LYS A 107 9.68 13.05 -1.36
CA LYS A 107 10.78 12.06 -1.24
C LYS A 107 12.16 12.70 -1.42
N VAL A 108 12.26 13.71 -2.28
CA VAL A 108 13.51 14.45 -2.53
C VAL A 108 13.90 15.26 -1.29
N GLU A 109 12.92 15.93 -0.68
CA GLU A 109 13.13 16.71 0.53
C GLU A 109 13.53 15.84 1.73
N MET A 110 12.87 14.69 1.93
CA MET A 110 13.25 13.75 2.98
C MET A 110 14.69 13.24 2.82
N LYS A 111 15.11 12.94 1.58
CA LYS A 111 16.50 12.55 1.31
C LYS A 111 17.48 13.67 1.62
N ARG A 112 17.15 14.91 1.25
CA ARG A 112 17.97 16.08 1.56
C ARG A 112 18.12 16.27 3.07
N ARG A 113 17.01 16.27 3.82
CA ARG A 113 17.01 16.38 5.29
C ARG A 113 17.89 15.29 5.92
N LEU A 114 17.79 14.05 5.45
CA LEU A 114 18.65 12.96 5.92
C LEU A 114 20.12 13.25 5.66
N THR A 115 20.49 13.63 4.44
CA THR A 115 21.88 13.98 4.11
C THR A 115 22.41 15.11 4.97
N ASP A 116 21.60 16.13 5.23
CA ASP A 116 21.96 17.29 6.04
C ASP A 116 22.13 16.93 7.53
N THR A 117 21.41 15.91 8.03
CA THR A 117 21.44 15.49 9.44
C THR A 117 22.53 14.47 9.74
N ILE A 118 22.99 13.72 8.73
CA ILE A 118 23.99 12.67 8.90
C ILE A 118 25.34 13.31 9.27
N ASP A 119 25.89 12.89 10.41
CA ASP A 119 27.29 13.16 10.74
C ASP A 119 28.19 12.20 9.93
N ILE A 120 28.86 12.77 8.93
CA ILE A 120 29.75 12.04 8.02
C ILE A 120 30.91 11.39 8.80
N SER A 121 31.43 12.08 9.82
CA SER A 121 32.58 11.59 10.60
C SER A 121 32.22 10.31 11.34
N HIS A 122 31.10 10.32 12.06
CA HIS A 122 30.57 9.14 12.74
C HIS A 122 30.21 8.03 11.75
N TYR A 123 29.49 8.35 10.67
CA TYR A 123 29.02 7.36 9.70
C TYR A 123 30.15 6.53 9.08
N MET A 124 31.30 7.13 8.77
CA MET A 124 32.41 6.41 8.13
C MET A 124 33.18 5.49 9.09
N THR A 125 33.06 5.67 10.40
CA THR A 125 33.69 4.79 11.39
C THR A 125 32.92 3.50 11.64
N LEU A 126 31.64 3.46 11.26
CA LEU A 126 30.72 2.35 11.54
C LEU A 126 30.85 1.21 10.52
N THR A 127 30.52 0.00 10.97
CA THR A 127 30.39 -1.18 10.09
C THR A 127 29.15 -1.07 9.18
N ASN A 128 29.04 -1.92 8.15
CA ASN A 128 27.89 -1.92 7.23
C ASN A 128 26.53 -2.05 7.94
N LYS A 129 26.45 -2.91 8.95
CA LYS A 129 25.21 -3.13 9.70
C LYS A 129 24.87 -1.90 10.55
N GLU A 130 25.84 -1.38 11.27
CA GLU A 130 25.66 -0.20 12.12
C GLU A 130 25.31 1.06 11.32
N ARG A 131 25.88 1.23 10.12
CA ARG A 131 25.50 2.31 9.19
C ARG A 131 24.04 2.24 8.80
N TYR A 132 23.53 1.03 8.54
CA TYR A 132 22.12 0.84 8.26
C TYR A 132 21.26 1.20 9.47
N ASP A 133 21.61 0.69 10.65
CA ASP A 133 20.85 0.93 11.88
C ASP A 133 20.83 2.43 12.25
N TYR A 134 21.98 3.12 12.13
CA TYR A 134 22.10 4.56 12.35
C TYR A 134 21.19 5.38 11.42
N VAL A 135 21.22 5.08 10.11
CA VAL A 135 20.36 5.76 9.13
C VAL A 135 18.88 5.47 9.40
N MET A 136 18.53 4.24 9.77
CA MET A 136 17.16 3.88 10.09
C MET A 136 16.65 4.59 11.34
N GLN A 137 17.48 4.71 12.38
CA GLN A 137 17.15 5.48 13.58
C GLN A 137 16.92 6.95 13.23
N MET A 138 17.77 7.54 12.37
CA MET A 138 17.60 8.92 11.91
C MET A 138 16.31 9.13 11.11
N ILE A 139 15.95 8.16 10.26
CA ILE A 139 14.67 8.20 9.52
C ILE A 139 13.49 8.18 10.49
N GLN A 140 13.55 7.36 11.54
CA GLN A 140 12.50 7.27 12.56
C GLN A 140 12.35 8.60 13.30
N THR A 141 13.44 9.20 13.78
CA THR A 141 13.40 10.47 14.52
C THR A 141 12.85 11.63 13.67
N LEU A 142 13.28 11.75 12.41
CA LEU A 142 12.73 12.75 11.48
C LEU A 142 11.23 12.54 11.24
N THR A 143 10.81 11.29 11.08
CA THR A 143 9.39 10.98 10.85
C THR A 143 8.54 11.28 12.10
N GLU A 144 9.04 10.96 13.29
CA GLU A 144 8.38 11.23 14.57
C GLU A 144 8.24 12.73 14.83
N THR A 145 9.31 13.51 14.59
CA THR A 145 9.27 14.98 14.73
C THR A 145 8.24 15.61 13.79
N ASP A 146 8.20 15.18 12.52
CA ASP A 146 7.17 15.62 11.56
C ASP A 146 5.74 15.25 11.99
N GLN A 147 5.55 14.07 12.62
CA GLN A 147 4.26 13.66 13.16
C GLN A 147 3.84 14.51 14.37
N ILE A 148 4.77 14.78 15.29
CA ILE A 148 4.53 15.64 16.47
C ILE A 148 4.14 17.04 16.02
N LYS A 149 4.85 17.60 15.04
CA LYS A 149 4.55 18.93 14.48
C LYS A 149 3.15 18.99 13.89
N ARG A 150 2.78 18.04 13.02
CA ARG A 150 1.44 17.99 12.42
C ARG A 150 0.33 17.77 13.44
N LYS A 151 0.58 16.97 14.48
CA LYS A 151 -0.36 16.79 15.59
C LYS A 151 -0.55 18.09 16.35
N ALA A 152 0.53 18.82 16.64
CA ALA A 152 0.48 20.11 17.30
C ALA A 152 -0.29 21.16 16.47
N GLU A 153 -0.06 21.23 15.16
CA GLU A 153 -0.81 22.10 14.23
C GLU A 153 -2.31 21.76 14.21
N THR A 154 -2.64 20.47 14.15
CA THR A 154 -4.04 20.01 14.20
C THR A 154 -4.70 20.38 15.52
N ASP A 155 -3.98 20.23 16.65
CA ASP A 155 -4.47 20.55 17.98
C ASP A 155 -4.68 22.06 18.16
N GLN A 156 -3.72 22.90 17.73
CA GLN A 156 -3.83 24.36 17.74
C GLN A 156 -5.07 24.82 16.96
N ARG A 157 -5.28 24.29 15.75
CA ARG A 157 -6.47 24.60 14.95
C ARG A 157 -7.77 24.22 15.64
N LEU A 158 -7.84 23.04 16.27
CA LEU A 158 -9.03 22.60 17.00
C LEU A 158 -9.36 23.58 18.13
N THR A 159 -8.34 24.08 18.83
CA THR A 159 -8.53 25.11 19.88
C THR A 159 -9.01 26.45 19.32
N GLU A 160 -8.47 26.90 18.19
CA GLU A 160 -8.84 28.18 17.55
C GLU A 160 -10.25 28.16 16.95
N THR A 161 -10.68 27.03 16.37
CA THR A 161 -12.00 26.91 15.73
C THR A 161 -13.13 26.76 16.77
N GLY A 162 -12.83 26.73 18.08
CA GLY A 162 -13.79 26.49 19.16
C GLY A 162 -14.41 25.08 19.16
N ARG A 163 -13.99 24.20 18.25
CA ARG A 163 -14.38 22.78 18.23
C ARG A 163 -13.49 22.03 19.21
N ARG A 164 -13.98 21.80 20.43
CA ARG A 164 -13.26 20.99 21.43
C ARG A 164 -12.74 19.70 20.79
N LYS A 165 -11.44 19.46 20.96
CA LYS A 165 -10.80 18.18 20.64
C LYS A 165 -11.62 17.09 21.31
N PHE A 166 -12.15 16.14 20.53
CA PHE A 166 -12.85 14.98 21.09
C PHE A 166 -11.83 14.17 21.89
N ILE A 167 -11.84 14.31 23.21
CA ILE A 167 -10.99 13.51 24.11
C ILE A 167 -11.86 12.36 24.59
N LEU A 168 -11.42 11.12 24.34
CA LEU A 168 -12.14 9.89 24.65
C LEU A 168 -12.44 9.71 26.16
N HIS A 169 -11.85 10.54 27.03
CA HIS A 169 -12.07 10.57 28.48
C HIS A 169 -13.43 11.14 28.90
N ASP A 170 -14.19 11.79 28.01
CA ASP A 170 -15.49 12.41 28.35
C ASP A 170 -16.68 11.41 28.39
N LEU A 171 -16.44 10.13 28.09
CA LEU A 171 -17.47 9.07 28.14
C LEU A 171 -17.52 8.31 29.48
N THR A 172 -16.62 8.57 30.43
CA THR A 172 -16.56 7.85 31.72
C THR A 172 -17.32 8.52 32.87
N LEU A 173 -18.21 9.46 32.55
CA LEU A 173 -19.06 10.17 33.54
C LEU A 173 -20.57 10.10 33.22
N ILE A 174 -21.02 9.03 32.54
CA ILE A 174 -22.43 8.66 32.42
C ILE A 174 -22.61 7.23 32.90
#